data_AF-A0A118JV59-F1
#
_entry.id   AF-A0A118JV59-F1
#
_cell.length_a   1.000
_cell.length_b   1.000
_cell.length_c   1.000
_cell.angle_alpha   90.00
_cell.angle_beta   90.00
_cell.angle_gamma   90.00
#
_symmetry.space_group_name_H-M   'P 1'
#
loop_
_entity.id
_entity.type
_entity.pdbx_description
1 polymer ?
#
loop_
_entity_poly.entity_id
_entity_poly.type
_entity_poly.pdbx_seq_one_letter_code
_entity_poly.pdbx_strand_id
1 'polypeptide(L)'
;MMNDDYEVEQKKQSAADVTFQYSNFVMACIGFQARPCDMRLHLMKEISGMPASLKRETSQVAASPDAMGETSSSGTARLEKADSFRAL
;
A
#
# COMPACT_ATOMS: atom_id res chain seq x y z
N MET A 1 7.43 -32.25 29.88
CA MET A 1 6.60 -32.99 28.90
C MET A 1 5.18 -32.44 28.85
N MET A 2 4.32 -32.57 29.89
CA MET A 2 2.94 -32.04 29.80
C MET A 2 2.81 -30.50 29.67
N ASN A 3 3.71 -29.72 30.28
CA ASN A 3 3.70 -28.26 30.16
C ASN A 3 4.15 -27.77 28.78
N ASP A 4 5.12 -28.46 28.16
CA ASP A 4 5.68 -28.07 26.87
C ASP A 4 4.62 -28.21 25.76
N ASP A 5 3.83 -29.29 25.80
CA ASP A 5 2.74 -29.52 24.84
C ASP A 5 1.62 -28.47 24.99
N TYR A 6 1.33 -28.04 26.21
CA TYR A 6 0.34 -27.00 26.49
C TYR A 6 0.80 -25.62 25.97
N GLU A 7 2.06 -25.24 26.20
CA GLU A 7 2.62 -23.99 25.68
C GLU A 7 2.61 -23.95 24.16
N VAL A 8 2.94 -25.06 23.50
CA VAL A 8 2.88 -25.18 22.04
C VAL A 8 1.46 -24.99 21.52
N GLU A 9 0.48 -25.63 22.15
CA GLU A 9 -0.91 -25.52 21.72
C GLU A 9 -1.48 -24.11 21.95
N GLN A 10 -1.12 -23.48 23.06
CA GLN A 10 -1.48 -22.08 23.34
C GLN A 10 -0.89 -21.13 22.30
N LYS A 11 0.36 -21.35 21.87
CA LYS A 11 1.00 -20.55 20.83
C LYS A 11 0.36 -20.75 19.46
N LYS A 12 -0.06 -21.97 19.13
CA LYS A 12 -0.83 -22.22 17.90
C LYS A 12 -2.16 -21.49 17.93
N GLN A 13 -2.87 -21.55 19.06
CA GLN A 13 -4.16 -20.86 19.19
C GLN A 13 -4.01 -19.35 19.04
N SER A 14 -3.01 -18.74 19.71
CA SER A 14 -2.78 -17.31 19.57
C SER A 14 -2.39 -16.89 18.15
N ALA A 15 -1.58 -17.70 17.45
CA ALA A 15 -1.26 -17.45 16.04
C ALA A 15 -2.50 -17.57 15.13
N ALA A 16 -3.37 -18.55 15.39
CA ALA A 16 -4.64 -18.71 14.67
C ALA A 16 -5.57 -17.51 14.90
N ASP A 17 -5.70 -17.05 16.14
CA ASP A 17 -6.53 -15.92 16.51
C ASP A 17 -6.04 -14.62 15.84
N VAL A 18 -4.73 -14.36 15.88
CA VAL A 18 -4.12 -13.20 15.20
C VAL A 18 -4.36 -13.25 13.69
N THR A 19 -4.22 -14.43 13.08
CA THR A 19 -4.45 -14.62 11.64
C THR A 19 -5.92 -14.38 11.30
N PHE A 20 -6.84 -14.89 12.11
CA PHE A 20 -8.28 -14.70 11.93
C PHE A 20 -8.67 -13.21 12.05
N GLN A 21 -8.17 -12.50 13.06
CA GLN A 21 -8.40 -11.07 13.22
C GLN A 21 -7.89 -10.27 12.01
N TYR A 22 -6.67 -10.57 11.55
CA TYR A 22 -6.11 -9.94 10.36
C TYR A 22 -6.97 -10.22 9.11
N SER A 23 -7.47 -11.45 8.96
CA SER A 23 -8.33 -11.82 7.83
C SER A 23 -9.64 -11.01 7.81
N ASN A 24 -10.25 -10.77 8.97
CA ASN A 24 -11.46 -9.94 9.08
C ASN A 24 -11.21 -8.49 8.67
N PHE A 25 -10.08 -7.94 9.10
CA PHE A 25 -9.65 -6.60 8.70
C PHE A 25 -9.49 -6.51 7.17
N VAL A 26 -8.78 -7.46 6.55
CA VAL A 26 -8.58 -7.50 5.09
C VAL A 26 -9.92 -7.61 4.35
N MET A 27 -10.83 -8.48 4.80
CA MET A 27 -12.16 -8.61 4.19
C MET A 27 -12.97 -7.31 4.28
N ALA A 28 -12.93 -6.63 5.42
CA ALA A 28 -13.58 -5.33 5.58
C ALA A 28 -12.97 -4.27 4.63
N CYS A 29 -11.66 -4.27 4.44
CA CYS A 29 -10.96 -3.37 3.52
C CYS A 29 -11.33 -3.62 2.05
N ILE A 30 -11.48 -4.89 1.66
CA ILE A 30 -11.93 -5.28 0.32
C ILE A 30 -13.36 -4.76 0.09
N GLY A 31 -14.27 -4.98 1.04
CA GLY A 31 -15.63 -4.45 0.97
C GLY A 31 -15.68 -2.92 0.97
N PHE A 32 -14.65 -2.27 1.51
CA PHE A 32 -14.46 -0.82 1.51
C PHE A 32 -13.78 -0.28 0.25
N GLN A 33 -13.40 -1.14 -0.69
CA GLN A 33 -12.61 -0.82 -1.89
C GLN A 33 -11.31 -0.05 -1.55
N ALA A 34 -10.71 -0.35 -0.39
CA ALA A 34 -9.46 0.28 0.01
C ALA A 34 -8.34 -0.12 -0.95
N ARG A 35 -7.53 0.84 -1.37
CA ARG A 35 -6.35 0.54 -2.20
C ARG A 35 -5.33 -0.24 -1.35
N PRO A 36 -4.55 -1.16 -1.94
CA PRO A 36 -3.54 -1.93 -1.19
C PRO A 36 -2.51 -1.05 -0.45
N CYS A 37 -2.20 0.14 -0.98
CA CYS A 37 -1.30 1.10 -0.31
C CYS A 37 -1.91 1.70 0.96
N ASP A 38 -3.22 2.01 0.95
CA ASP A 38 -3.92 2.59 2.11
C ASP A 38 -4.10 1.53 3.21
N MET A 39 -4.38 0.28 2.83
CA MET A 39 -4.36 -0.86 3.76
C MET A 39 -2.99 -1.04 4.42
N ARG A 40 -1.91 -1.00 3.63
CA ARG A 40 -0.54 -1.13 4.14
C ARG A 40 -0.22 -0.02 5.16
N LEU A 41 -0.59 1.22 4.84
CA LEU A 41 -0.40 2.36 5.74
C LEU A 41 -1.23 2.22 7.03
N HIS A 42 -2.48 1.77 6.91
CA HIS A 42 -3.33 1.50 8.08
C HIS A 42 -2.70 0.47 9.00
N LEU A 43 -2.23 -0.65 8.45
CA LEU A 43 -1.56 -1.70 9.20
C LEU A 43 -0.30 -1.18 9.90
N MET A 44 0.53 -0.41 9.18
CA MET A 44 1.73 0.20 9.74
C MET A 44 1.42 1.13 10.93
N LYS A 45 0.27 1.83 10.90
CA LYS A 45 -0.18 2.66 12.02
C LYS A 45 -0.63 1.81 13.21
N GLU A 46 -1.44 0.77 12.99
CA GLU A 46 -1.91 -0.11 14.06
C GLU A 46 -0.77 -0.80 14.81
N ILE A 47 0.20 -1.39 14.08
CA ILE A 47 1.36 -2.04 14.71
C ILE A 47 2.26 -1.07 15.48
N SER A 48 2.21 0.22 15.13
CA SER A 48 2.96 1.28 15.81
C SER A 48 2.17 1.92 16.97
N GLY A 49 0.96 1.43 17.27
CA GLY A 49 0.08 2.02 18.29
C GLY A 49 -0.48 3.39 17.92
N MET A 50 -0.41 3.77 16.64
CA MET A 50 -0.92 5.05 16.16
C MET A 50 -2.40 4.93 15.76
N PRO A 51 -3.21 6.01 15.95
CA PRO A 51 -4.59 6.02 15.48
C PRO A 51 -4.65 5.77 13.97
N ALA A 52 -5.42 4.76 13.56
CA ALA A 52 -5.58 4.35 12.17
C ALA A 52 -7.06 4.43 11.77
N SER A 53 -7.33 4.94 10.57
CA SER A 53 -8.66 4.96 9.97
C SER A 53 -8.53 4.82 8.46
N LEU A 54 -9.37 3.99 7.86
CA LEU A 54 -9.51 3.93 6.42
C LEU A 54 -10.58 4.93 6.00
N LYS A 55 -10.20 5.92 5.19
CA LYS A 55 -11.17 6.84 4.59
C LYS A 55 -11.74 6.18 3.34
N ARG A 56 -13.07 6.15 3.23
CA ARG A 56 -13.72 5.61 2.04
C ARG A 56 -13.36 6.57 0.93
N GLU A 57 -12.77 6.07 -0.14
CA GLU A 57 -12.70 6.83 -1.37
C GLU A 57 -14.14 6.88 -1.89
N THR A 58 -14.95 7.81 -1.35
CA THR A 58 -16.08 8.32 -2.13
C THR A 58 -15.45 8.79 -3.41
N SER A 59 -15.88 8.24 -4.55
CA SER A 59 -15.58 8.74 -5.88
C SER A 59 -15.98 10.21 -5.97
N GLN A 60 -15.17 11.09 -5.39
CA GLN A 60 -15.11 12.46 -5.82
C GLN A 60 -14.40 12.34 -7.16
N VAL A 61 -15.22 12.31 -8.22
CA VAL A 61 -14.81 12.88 -9.49
C VAL A 61 -14.19 14.21 -9.13
N ALA A 62 -12.85 14.24 -9.08
CA ALA A 62 -12.12 15.46 -8.94
C ALA A 62 -12.54 16.29 -10.15
N ALA A 63 -13.32 17.34 -9.91
CA ALA A 63 -13.53 18.36 -10.91
C ALA A 63 -12.16 18.77 -11.42
N SER A 64 -12.00 18.70 -12.74
CA SER A 64 -10.82 19.05 -13.51
C SER A 64 -10.06 20.22 -12.85
N PRO A 65 -8.74 20.14 -12.63
CA PRO A 65 -7.97 21.37 -12.55
C PRO A 65 -8.03 21.99 -13.95
N ASP A 66 -8.71 23.13 -14.05
CA ASP A 66 -8.63 23.97 -15.24
C ASP A 66 -7.16 24.25 -15.58
N ALA A 67 -6.87 24.16 -16.87
CA ALA A 67 -5.55 24.41 -17.43
C ALA A 67 -5.09 25.85 -17.15
N MET A 68 -3.92 26.00 -16.54
CA MET A 68 -3.07 27.19 -16.62
C MET A 68 -1.63 26.70 -16.42
N GLY A 69 -0.82 26.60 -17.48
CA GLY A 69 0.24 27.58 -17.77
C GLY A 69 1.40 27.44 -16.77
N GLU A 70 2.65 27.12 -17.09
CA GLU A 70 3.42 27.25 -18.32
C GLU A 70 4.59 26.24 -18.25
N THR A 71 5.02 25.72 -19.39
CA THR A 71 6.24 24.91 -19.49
C THR A 71 7.48 25.74 -19.19
N SER A 72 8.33 25.31 -18.26
CA SER A 72 9.70 25.84 -18.13
C SER A 72 10.71 24.85 -18.71
N SER A 73 11.06 25.11 -19.96
CA SER A 73 12.21 24.55 -20.66
C SER A 73 13.48 25.25 -20.19
N SER A 74 14.42 24.51 -19.60
CA SER A 74 15.80 24.96 -19.45
C SER A 74 16.71 23.98 -20.18
N GLY A 75 17.07 24.35 -21.41
CA GLY A 75 18.03 23.62 -22.22
C GLY A 75 19.44 24.09 -21.94
N THR A 76 20.35 23.13 -21.70
CA THR A 76 21.77 23.06 -22.10
C THR A 76 22.24 21.65 -21.67
N ALA A 77 23.09 20.88 -22.33
CA ALA A 77 23.94 21.09 -23.48
C ALA A 77 24.06 19.76 -24.25
N ARG A 78 24.34 19.90 -25.55
CA ARG A 78 24.57 18.83 -26.54
C ARG A 78 25.64 17.85 -26.02
N LEU A 79 25.34 16.56 -25.95
CA LEU A 79 26.36 15.52 -26.05
C LEU A 79 26.13 14.75 -27.35
N GLU A 80 26.83 15.21 -28.37
CA GLU A 80 27.08 14.49 -29.61
C GLU A 80 28.02 13.32 -29.32
N LYS A 81 27.57 12.07 -29.52
CA LYS A 81 28.42 11.05 -30.13
C LYS A 81 27.58 9.91 -30.71
N ALA A 82 27.84 9.66 -31.99
CA ALA A 82 27.28 8.62 -32.83
C ALA A 82 27.39 7.21 -32.22
N ASP A 83 26.45 6.32 -32.53
CA ASP A 83 26.69 5.41 -33.64
C ASP A 83 25.41 4.72 -34.14
N SER A 84 25.37 4.64 -35.47
CA SER A 84 24.30 4.11 -36.29
C SER A 84 24.33 2.58 -36.27
N PHE A 85 23.23 1.92 -35.90
CA PHE A 85 22.96 0.56 -36.40
C PHE A 85 21.48 0.40 -36.76
N ARG A 86 21.22 0.49 -38.06
CA ARG A 86 19.97 0.12 -38.71
C ARG A 86 20.09 -1.36 -39.09
N ALA A 87 19.38 -2.24 -38.40
CA ALA A 87 19.22 -3.62 -38.83
C ALA A 87 18.08 -3.69 -39.87
N LEU A 88 18.36 -4.43 -40.94
CA LEU A 88 17.45 -4.79 -42.03
C LEU A 88 16.23 -5.57 -41.53
#